data_AF-A0A847NEB7-F1
#
_entry.id   AF-A0A847NEB7-F1
#
_cell.length_a   1.000
_cell.length_b   1.000
_cell.length_c   1.000
_cell.angle_alpha   90.00
_cell.angle_beta   90.00
_cell.angle_gamma   90.00
#
_symmetry.space_group_name_H-M   'P 1'
#
loop_
_entity.id
_entity.type
_entity.pdbx_description
1 polymer ?
#
loop_
_entity_poly.entity_id
_entity_poly.type
_entity_poly.pdbx_seq_one_letter_code
_entity_poly.pdbx_strand_id
1 'polypeptide(L)'
;SFINSISLSLDLAEGVAFRDKSKKINFNVPIPRFSVYNHNFASHSKRTALASLCIAEVLNYDEDRLKNLYIASSIHDIGAVEAFAEAHGDSSFIYEHSEFGSNIIKKLPLDRCISRFIKFHHESWNGSGPNGLAGSDIPEESQIIHIADMFELIYNDEQPYWEQKDYIINWIQSNKGKMFSGYITDAFMEACKNERFWLDMENINGNPVILTRKHPPVKTSVSLNTIKSIAIVFAAIIDKKSTFTHEHSIGLSNYASLFCNYYNFDKETTIKMKIAALLHDIGKLAIPNHILDKPGRLSTNEYSIIKSHAYYTKLILGNISGMEEIAPWAANHHETLRGTGYPEGIGEERLCHKSRVLAVCDVYQALTEDRPYRDGMKKEKALEIIDSMVEIRNLDASVVKDLKEII
;
A
#
# COMPACT_ATOMS: atom_id res chain seq x y z
N SER A 1 -1.15 10.44 -8.56
CA SER A 1 0.08 10.93 -7.90
C SER A 1 0.67 9.78 -7.09
N PHE A 2 1.97 9.80 -6.78
CA PHE A 2 2.61 8.74 -6.01
C PHE A 2 1.91 8.47 -4.67
N ILE A 3 1.57 9.54 -3.93
CA ILE A 3 0.84 9.46 -2.66
C ILE A 3 -0.53 8.79 -2.83
N ASN A 4 -1.33 9.18 -3.83
CA ASN A 4 -2.63 8.55 -4.07
C ASN A 4 -2.52 7.08 -4.43
N SER A 5 -1.48 6.67 -5.17
CA SER A 5 -1.24 5.27 -5.50
C SER A 5 -0.86 4.45 -4.27
N ILE A 6 -0.01 4.98 -3.38
CA ILE A 6 0.31 4.31 -2.11
C ILE A 6 -0.93 4.23 -1.24
N SER A 7 -1.62 5.35 -1.03
CA SER A 7 -2.85 5.42 -0.25
C SER A 7 -3.87 4.36 -0.69
N LEU A 8 -4.09 4.23 -2.01
CA LEU A 8 -4.93 3.17 -2.57
C LEU A 8 -4.42 1.76 -2.22
N SER A 9 -3.11 1.53 -2.30
CA SER A 9 -2.53 0.23 -1.96
C SER A 9 -2.66 -0.12 -0.47
N LEU A 10 -2.63 0.88 0.41
CA LEU A 10 -2.82 0.73 1.86
C LEU A 10 -4.29 0.43 2.20
N ASP A 11 -5.22 1.23 1.67
CA ASP A 11 -6.67 1.01 1.79
C ASP A 11 -7.06 -0.41 1.33
N LEU A 12 -6.48 -0.89 0.23
CA LEU A 12 -6.66 -2.27 -0.25
C LEU A 12 -6.07 -3.29 0.71
N ALA A 13 -4.90 -3.02 1.29
CA ALA A 13 -4.23 -3.94 2.21
C ALA A 13 -4.95 -4.08 3.54
N GLU A 14 -5.39 -2.98 4.12
CA GLU A 14 -6.18 -2.94 5.35
C GLU A 14 -7.53 -3.59 5.16
N GLY A 15 -8.28 -3.19 4.13
CA GLY A 15 -9.60 -3.77 3.85
C GLY A 15 -9.57 -5.29 3.71
N VAL A 16 -8.46 -5.82 3.20
CA VAL A 16 -8.19 -7.25 3.12
C VAL A 16 -7.78 -7.85 4.47
N ALA A 17 -6.88 -7.21 5.20
CA ALA A 17 -6.39 -7.69 6.49
C ALA A 17 -7.52 -7.75 7.55
N PHE A 18 -8.37 -6.72 7.62
CA PHE A 18 -9.50 -6.68 8.56
C PHE A 18 -10.63 -7.65 8.19
N ARG A 19 -10.79 -8.01 6.91
CA ARG A 19 -11.74 -9.06 6.50
C ARG A 19 -11.19 -10.47 6.72
N ASP A 20 -9.89 -10.62 6.92
CA ASP A 20 -9.24 -11.90 7.13
C ASP A 20 -9.45 -12.41 8.57
N LYS A 21 -10.48 -13.25 8.75
CA LYS A 21 -10.84 -13.83 10.05
C LYS A 21 -9.80 -14.81 10.63
N SER A 22 -8.73 -15.12 9.88
CA SER A 22 -7.68 -16.06 10.35
C SER A 22 -6.73 -15.42 11.36
N LYS A 23 -6.47 -14.10 11.27
CA LYS A 23 -5.70 -13.33 12.26
C LYS A 23 -6.64 -12.57 13.17
N LYS A 24 -6.96 -13.12 14.33
CA LYS A 24 -7.84 -12.48 15.33
C LYS A 24 -7.09 -11.39 16.10
N ILE A 25 -6.82 -10.24 15.48
CA ILE A 25 -6.48 -9.01 16.23
C ILE A 25 -7.80 -8.42 16.73
N ASN A 26 -8.15 -8.65 18.00
CA ASN A 26 -9.48 -8.34 18.52
C ASN A 26 -9.65 -6.85 18.85
N PHE A 27 -9.66 -5.98 17.83
CA PHE A 27 -9.73 -4.52 17.95
C PHE A 27 -10.82 -4.05 18.93
N ASN A 28 -10.45 -3.90 20.20
CA ASN A 28 -11.22 -3.26 21.27
C ASN A 28 -11.01 -1.75 21.20
N VAL A 29 -11.02 -1.17 19.99
CA VAL A 29 -11.17 0.28 19.89
C VAL A 29 -12.61 0.58 20.32
N PRO A 30 -12.85 1.48 21.28
CA PRO A 30 -14.20 1.81 21.75
C PRO A 30 -14.93 2.67 20.70
N ILE A 31 -15.07 2.16 19.48
CA ILE A 31 -15.92 2.70 18.43
C ILE A 31 -17.32 2.22 18.75
N PRO A 32 -18.23 3.12 19.15
CA PRO A 32 -19.56 2.67 19.49
C PRO A 32 -20.29 2.33 18.20
N ARG A 33 -20.85 1.12 18.16
CA ARG A 33 -21.70 0.50 17.12
C ARG A 33 -21.04 -0.21 15.93
N PHE A 34 -19.80 0.09 15.54
CA PHE A 34 -19.19 -0.57 14.37
C PHE A 34 -17.95 -1.38 14.75
N SER A 35 -17.99 -2.65 14.38
CA SER A 35 -16.81 -3.51 14.40
C SER A 35 -15.92 -3.07 13.23
N VAL A 36 -14.66 -2.72 13.49
CA VAL A 36 -13.65 -2.39 12.47
C VAL A 36 -13.60 -3.47 11.36
N TYR A 37 -13.92 -4.71 11.70
CA TYR A 37 -14.03 -5.85 10.79
C TYR A 37 -15.07 -5.69 9.66
N ASN A 38 -16.10 -4.87 9.87
CA ASN A 38 -17.15 -4.59 8.88
C ASN A 38 -16.96 -3.23 8.20
N HIS A 39 -15.91 -2.48 8.55
CA HIS A 39 -15.64 -1.16 7.98
C HIS A 39 -15.18 -1.28 6.53
N ASN A 40 -15.58 -0.30 5.71
CA ASN A 40 -15.20 -0.24 4.31
C ASN A 40 -13.97 0.66 4.10
N PHE A 41 -12.78 0.05 4.17
CA PHE A 41 -11.51 0.76 4.02
C PHE A 41 -11.22 1.33 2.63
N ALA A 42 -12.08 1.13 1.63
CA ALA A 42 -11.80 1.49 0.24
C ALA A 42 -11.50 3.00 0.01
N SER A 43 -11.80 3.87 0.96
CA SER A 43 -11.41 5.29 0.92
C SER A 43 -11.05 5.87 2.29
N HIS A 44 -10.59 5.00 3.18
CA HIS A 44 -10.19 5.33 4.55
C HIS A 44 -9.16 6.46 4.55
N SER A 45 -8.00 6.22 3.92
CA SER A 45 -6.92 7.20 3.86
C SER A 45 -7.35 8.54 3.24
N LYS A 46 -8.23 8.51 2.22
CA LYS A 46 -8.70 9.73 1.55
C LYS A 46 -9.59 10.56 2.45
N ARG A 47 -10.48 9.93 3.22
CA ARG A 47 -11.38 10.62 4.15
C ARG A 47 -10.64 11.13 5.36
N THR A 48 -9.71 10.34 5.90
CA THR A 48 -8.79 10.79 6.95
C THR A 48 -8.00 12.02 6.49
N ALA A 49 -7.48 12.01 5.25
CA ALA A 49 -6.80 13.18 4.67
C ALA A 49 -7.74 14.38 4.47
N LEU A 50 -8.96 14.17 3.95
CA LEU A 50 -9.93 15.24 3.76
C LEU A 50 -10.33 15.88 5.10
N ALA A 51 -10.61 15.07 6.13
CA ALA A 51 -10.99 15.55 7.45
C ALA A 51 -9.84 16.35 8.07
N SER A 52 -8.62 15.81 7.97
CA SER A 52 -7.40 16.49 8.42
C SER A 52 -7.23 17.86 7.76
N LEU A 53 -7.41 17.95 6.45
CA LEU A 53 -7.29 19.21 5.69
C LEU A 53 -8.40 20.21 6.01
N CYS A 54 -9.63 19.74 6.25
CA CYS A 54 -10.73 20.60 6.68
C CYS A 54 -10.47 21.20 8.07
N ILE A 55 -9.90 20.42 9.00
CA ILE A 55 -9.46 20.94 10.31
C ILE A 55 -8.34 21.97 10.11
N ALA A 56 -7.33 21.65 9.31
CA ALA A 56 -6.18 22.53 9.07
C ALA A 56 -6.56 23.86 8.41
N GLU A 57 -7.58 23.87 7.56
CA GLU A 57 -8.14 25.08 6.95
C GLU A 57 -8.75 26.01 8.02
N VAL A 58 -9.50 25.46 8.99
CA VAL A 58 -10.00 26.23 10.14
C VAL A 58 -8.85 26.78 10.98
N LEU A 59 -7.78 26.01 11.14
CA LEU A 59 -6.58 26.40 11.87
C LEU A 59 -5.64 27.34 11.10
N ASN A 60 -5.98 27.71 9.87
CA ASN A 60 -5.19 28.58 8.99
C ASN A 60 -3.76 28.09 8.77
N TYR A 61 -3.59 26.79 8.50
CA TYR A 61 -2.28 26.23 8.14
C TYR A 61 -1.73 26.87 6.87
N ASP A 62 -0.42 27.12 6.85
CA ASP A 62 0.31 27.50 5.64
C ASP A 62 0.45 26.33 4.64
N GLU A 63 0.92 26.63 3.44
CA GLU A 63 1.04 25.64 2.37
C GLU A 63 1.98 24.47 2.73
N ASP A 64 3.09 24.72 3.44
CA ASP A 64 4.05 23.67 3.78
C ASP A 64 3.49 22.72 4.84
N ARG A 65 2.78 23.26 5.83
CA ARG A 65 2.06 22.44 6.82
C ARG A 65 0.92 21.67 6.18
N LEU A 66 0.12 22.28 5.31
CA LEU A 66 -0.95 21.59 4.57
C LEU A 66 -0.39 20.44 3.71
N LYS A 67 0.72 20.67 3.01
CA LYS A 67 1.41 19.66 2.21
C LYS A 67 1.85 18.48 3.07
N ASN A 68 2.52 18.74 4.19
CA ASN A 68 3.03 17.69 5.06
C ASN A 68 1.91 16.93 5.79
N LEU A 69 0.85 17.62 6.19
CA LEU A 69 -0.34 17.01 6.76
C LEU A 69 -1.08 16.14 5.73
N TYR A 70 -1.28 16.63 4.51
CA TYR A 70 -1.87 15.83 3.42
C TYR A 70 -1.08 14.55 3.17
N ILE A 71 0.25 14.65 3.05
CA ILE A 71 1.11 13.47 2.86
C ILE A 71 0.96 12.53 4.06
N ALA A 72 1.13 13.03 5.28
CA ALA A 72 1.10 12.21 6.49
C ALA A 72 -0.24 11.49 6.67
N SER A 73 -1.36 12.21 6.55
CA SER A 73 -2.71 11.64 6.65
C SER A 73 -3.04 10.66 5.53
N SER A 74 -2.55 10.86 4.30
CA SER A 74 -2.82 9.93 3.18
C SER A 74 -2.10 8.59 3.29
N ILE A 75 -1.03 8.50 4.08
CA ILE A 75 -0.20 7.29 4.21
C ILE A 75 0.06 6.92 5.67
N HIS A 76 -0.81 7.36 6.59
CA HIS A 76 -0.59 7.19 8.02
C HIS A 76 -0.45 5.71 8.43
N ASP A 77 -1.18 4.83 7.75
CA ASP A 77 -1.15 3.39 7.97
C ASP A 77 -0.15 2.62 7.09
N ILE A 78 0.87 3.30 6.56
CA ILE A 78 1.92 2.64 5.76
C ILE A 78 2.66 1.51 6.49
N GLY A 79 2.62 1.50 7.83
CA GLY A 79 3.18 0.42 8.66
C GLY A 79 2.22 -0.72 8.98
N ALA A 80 0.94 -0.64 8.60
CA ALA A 80 -0.08 -1.62 8.98
C ALA A 80 0.24 -3.04 8.46
N VAL A 81 0.74 -3.15 7.23
CA VAL A 81 1.08 -4.45 6.61
C VAL A 81 2.11 -5.22 7.45
N GLU A 82 3.14 -4.53 7.95
CA GLU A 82 4.19 -5.14 8.78
C GLU A 82 3.67 -5.43 10.19
N ALA A 83 2.89 -4.53 10.79
CA ALA A 83 2.28 -4.74 12.10
C ALA A 83 1.29 -5.91 12.11
N PHE A 84 0.54 -6.15 11.05
CA PHE A 84 -0.33 -7.33 10.94
C PHE A 84 0.44 -8.66 10.97
N ALA A 85 1.74 -8.65 10.64
CA ALA A 85 2.59 -9.83 10.72
C ALA A 85 3.09 -10.09 12.15
N GLU A 86 3.43 -9.02 12.87
CA GLU A 86 4.12 -9.09 14.17
C GLU A 86 3.16 -9.04 15.38
N ALA A 87 2.05 -8.31 15.27
CA ALA A 87 1.21 -7.98 16.42
C ALA A 87 0.53 -9.19 17.06
N HIS A 88 0.43 -9.16 18.39
CA HIS A 88 -0.23 -10.19 19.21
C HIS A 88 -1.54 -9.71 19.87
N GLY A 89 -1.98 -8.50 19.55
CA GLY A 89 -3.17 -7.83 20.06
C GLY A 89 -3.27 -6.38 19.57
N ASP A 90 -4.33 -5.67 19.93
CA ASP A 90 -4.64 -4.36 19.34
C ASP A 90 -3.67 -3.28 19.79
N SER A 91 -3.33 -3.25 21.09
CA SER A 91 -2.39 -2.27 21.62
C SER A 91 -1.00 -2.46 21.02
N SER A 92 -0.58 -3.71 20.80
CA SER A 92 0.68 -4.00 20.09
C SER A 92 0.58 -3.59 18.62
N PHE A 93 -0.55 -3.86 17.94
CA PHE A 93 -0.74 -3.44 16.56
C PHE A 93 -0.62 -1.93 16.41
N ILE A 94 -1.36 -1.17 17.22
CA ILE A 94 -1.38 0.31 17.22
C ILE A 94 0.03 0.88 17.41
N TYR A 95 0.79 0.32 18.37
CA TYR A 95 2.17 0.72 18.60
C TYR A 95 3.07 0.34 17.43
N GLU A 96 3.01 -0.91 16.97
CA GLU A 96 3.87 -1.44 15.93
C GLU A 96 3.66 -0.76 14.57
N HIS A 97 2.41 -0.54 14.14
CA HIS A 97 2.18 0.05 12.81
C HIS A 97 2.61 1.50 12.75
N SER A 98 2.44 2.25 13.84
CA SER A 98 2.92 3.63 13.90
C SER A 98 4.45 3.70 13.95
N GLU A 99 5.13 2.77 14.62
CA GLU A 99 6.60 2.64 14.62
C GLU A 99 7.15 2.21 13.26
N PHE A 100 6.59 1.15 12.66
CA PHE A 100 6.96 0.68 11.32
C PHE A 100 6.71 1.77 10.28
N GLY A 101 5.56 2.43 10.35
CA GLY A 101 5.21 3.57 9.49
C GLY A 101 6.24 4.68 9.60
N SER A 102 6.60 5.10 10.83
CA SER A 102 7.67 6.09 11.05
C SER A 102 9.00 5.68 10.42
N ASN A 103 9.39 4.41 10.57
CA ASN A 103 10.65 3.89 10.05
C ASN A 103 10.68 3.76 8.53
N ILE A 104 9.53 3.45 7.90
CA ILE A 104 9.35 3.47 6.46
C ILE A 104 9.50 4.91 5.94
N ILE A 105 8.82 5.88 6.53
CA ILE A 105 8.84 7.28 6.10
C ILE A 105 10.25 7.87 6.16
N LYS A 106 11.05 7.54 7.19
CA LYS A 106 12.45 7.97 7.29
C LYS A 106 13.32 7.54 6.11
N LYS A 107 12.94 6.47 5.39
CA LYS A 107 13.65 5.95 4.21
C LYS A 107 13.15 6.58 2.91
N LEU A 108 12.00 7.28 2.94
CA LEU A 108 11.43 7.94 1.78
C LEU A 108 11.97 9.37 1.65
N PRO A 109 12.01 9.94 0.43
CA PRO A 109 12.46 11.31 0.17
C PRO A 109 11.38 12.34 0.55
N LEU A 110 10.96 12.31 1.82
CA LEU A 110 9.91 13.13 2.39
C LEU A 110 10.47 14.01 3.52
N ASP A 111 9.73 15.05 3.90
CA ASP A 111 10.10 15.88 5.04
C ASP A 111 10.18 15.05 6.33
N ARG A 112 11.27 15.25 7.09
CA ARG A 112 11.58 14.43 8.27
C ARG A 112 10.49 14.47 9.34
N CYS A 113 9.75 15.57 9.43
CA CYS A 113 8.64 15.74 10.37
C CYS A 113 7.50 14.74 10.14
N ILE A 114 7.25 14.32 8.89
CA ILE A 114 6.18 13.37 8.54
C ILE A 114 6.35 12.05 9.29
N SER A 115 7.60 11.59 9.47
CA SER A 115 7.87 10.36 10.23
C SER A 115 7.45 10.49 11.70
N ARG A 116 7.51 11.69 12.27
CA ARG A 116 7.07 11.97 13.64
C ARG A 116 5.54 12.07 13.71
N PHE A 117 4.91 12.65 12.69
CA PHE A 117 3.45 12.73 12.61
C PHE A 117 2.82 11.35 12.59
N ILE A 118 3.34 10.46 11.74
CA ILE A 118 2.90 9.06 11.65
C ILE A 118 3.27 8.28 12.91
N LYS A 119 4.40 8.53 13.56
CA LYS A 119 4.73 7.82 14.81
C LYS A 119 3.70 8.03 15.92
N PHE A 120 3.17 9.25 16.05
CA PHE A 120 2.40 9.65 17.22
C PHE A 120 0.91 9.89 16.93
N HIS A 121 0.41 9.49 15.76
CA HIS A 121 -0.99 9.74 15.37
C HIS A 121 -2.05 8.97 16.18
N HIS A 122 -1.66 8.00 17.02
CA HIS A 122 -2.55 7.33 17.96
C HIS A 122 -2.39 7.78 19.42
N GLU A 123 -1.60 8.84 19.67
CA GLU A 123 -1.50 9.38 21.03
C GLU A 123 -2.82 9.98 21.49
N SER A 124 -3.25 9.59 22.69
CA SER A 124 -4.42 10.20 23.33
C SER A 124 -3.99 11.42 24.13
N TRP A 125 -4.76 12.52 24.05
CA TRP A 125 -4.45 13.78 24.73
C TRP A 125 -4.14 13.65 26.23
N ASN A 126 -4.79 12.71 26.91
CA ASN A 126 -4.60 12.43 28.35
C ASN A 126 -3.36 11.56 28.68
N GLY A 127 -2.55 11.16 27.70
CA GLY A 127 -1.37 10.31 27.91
C GLY A 127 -1.65 8.81 27.89
N SER A 128 -2.88 8.36 27.58
CA SER A 128 -3.18 6.93 27.46
C SER A 128 -2.82 6.33 26.10
N GLY A 129 -2.10 7.08 25.26
CA GLY A 129 -1.63 6.64 23.95
C GLY A 129 -0.47 5.64 24.02
N PRO A 130 -0.11 5.03 22.88
CA PRO A 130 0.85 3.92 22.82
C PRO A 130 2.28 4.29 23.25
N ASN A 131 2.72 5.54 23.05
CA ASN A 131 4.03 6.02 23.52
C ASN A 131 3.93 6.88 24.79
N GLY A 132 2.73 7.07 25.35
CA GLY A 132 2.52 7.82 26.59
C GLY A 132 2.75 9.32 26.48
N LEU A 133 2.70 9.90 25.27
CA LEU A 133 2.75 11.36 25.12
C LEU A 133 1.40 11.96 25.51
N ALA A 134 1.43 13.13 26.15
CA ALA A 134 0.23 13.83 26.60
C ALA A 134 0.28 15.30 26.19
N GLY A 135 -0.90 15.91 26.08
CA GLY A 135 -1.01 17.34 25.87
C GLY A 135 -0.22 17.85 24.65
N SER A 136 0.48 18.97 24.85
CA SER A 136 1.29 19.62 23.81
C SER A 136 2.55 18.87 23.39
N ASP A 137 2.91 17.78 24.07
CA ASP A 137 4.06 16.95 23.66
C ASP A 137 3.75 16.13 22.40
N ILE A 138 2.45 15.89 22.14
CA ILE A 138 1.94 15.26 20.93
C ILE A 138 2.00 16.28 19.78
N PRO A 139 2.64 15.97 18.64
CA PRO A 139 2.63 16.87 17.48
C PRO A 139 1.21 17.27 17.09
N GLU A 140 1.00 18.53 16.73
CA GLU A 140 -0.32 19.03 16.36
C GLU A 140 -0.90 18.27 15.16
N GLU A 141 -0.07 17.97 14.15
CA GLU A 141 -0.45 17.18 12.99
C GLU A 141 -0.85 15.75 13.37
N SER A 142 -0.20 15.15 14.37
CA SER A 142 -0.60 13.84 14.90
C SER A 142 -1.97 13.90 15.57
N GLN A 143 -2.26 14.97 16.33
CA GLN A 143 -3.58 15.16 16.95
C GLN A 143 -4.69 15.33 15.90
N ILE A 144 -4.40 16.04 14.80
CA ILE A 144 -5.33 16.22 13.68
C ILE A 144 -5.58 14.88 12.97
N ILE A 145 -4.53 14.11 12.69
CA ILE A 145 -4.69 12.78 12.07
C ILE A 145 -5.50 11.87 12.99
N HIS A 146 -5.24 11.87 14.31
CA HIS A 146 -5.97 11.03 15.26
C HIS A 146 -7.49 11.29 15.24
N ILE A 147 -7.92 12.55 15.32
CA ILE A 147 -9.36 12.86 15.32
C ILE A 147 -9.99 12.55 13.95
N ALA A 148 -9.25 12.74 12.86
CA ALA A 148 -9.71 12.47 11.49
C ALA A 148 -9.86 10.98 11.22
N ASP A 149 -8.90 10.17 11.68
CA ASP A 149 -8.89 8.72 11.62
C ASP A 149 -10.07 8.14 12.44
N MET A 150 -10.21 8.55 13.71
CA MET A 150 -11.33 8.12 14.54
C MET A 150 -12.70 8.56 13.98
N PHE A 151 -12.79 9.75 13.39
CA PHE A 151 -13.98 10.20 12.68
C PHE A 151 -14.32 9.25 11.52
N GLU A 152 -13.34 8.89 10.71
CA GLU A 152 -13.50 8.02 9.54
C GLU A 152 -13.96 6.62 9.96
N LEU A 153 -13.33 6.03 10.98
CA LEU A 153 -13.68 4.68 11.45
C LEU A 153 -15.07 4.59 12.08
N ILE A 154 -15.64 5.71 12.55
CA ILE A 154 -17.03 5.78 13.05
C ILE A 154 -18.02 6.07 11.91
N TYR A 155 -17.57 6.63 10.80
CA TYR A 155 -18.41 7.00 9.68
C TYR A 155 -18.93 5.76 8.96
N ASN A 156 -20.26 5.62 8.87
CA ASN A 156 -20.89 4.52 8.16
C ASN A 156 -21.26 4.90 6.72
N ASP A 157 -20.59 4.29 5.75
CA ASP A 157 -20.85 4.47 4.32
C ASP A 157 -22.22 4.01 3.83
N GLU A 158 -22.90 3.16 4.60
CA GLU A 158 -24.23 2.66 4.27
C GLU A 158 -25.35 3.60 4.75
N GLN A 159 -25.01 4.64 5.51
CA GLN A 159 -25.96 5.60 6.05
C GLN A 159 -25.70 7.01 5.49
N PRO A 160 -26.75 7.77 5.16
CA PRO A 160 -26.57 9.16 4.76
C PRO A 160 -26.07 10.00 5.94
N TYR A 161 -25.29 11.04 5.64
CA TYR A 161 -24.60 11.83 6.66
C TYR A 161 -25.58 12.46 7.66
N TRP A 162 -26.77 12.89 7.23
CA TRP A 162 -27.73 13.59 8.09
C TRP A 162 -28.32 12.70 9.20
N GLU A 163 -28.29 11.37 9.05
CA GLU A 163 -28.76 10.42 10.06
C GLU A 163 -27.70 10.12 11.13
N GLN A 164 -26.42 10.24 10.78
CA GLN A 164 -25.29 9.88 11.65
C GLN A 164 -24.49 11.08 12.20
N LYS A 165 -24.60 12.26 11.58
CA LYS A 165 -23.78 13.44 11.92
C LYS A 165 -23.84 13.81 13.40
N ASP A 166 -25.03 13.83 14.00
CA ASP A 166 -25.21 14.30 15.38
C ASP A 166 -24.59 13.30 16.35
N TYR A 167 -24.69 12.01 16.03
CA TYR A 167 -24.05 10.95 16.80
C TYR A 167 -22.52 11.07 16.76
N ILE A 168 -21.95 11.24 15.57
CA ILE A 168 -20.49 11.39 15.38
C ILE A 168 -19.98 12.62 16.15
N ILE A 169 -20.64 13.78 15.95
CA ILE A 169 -20.31 15.03 16.64
C ILE A 169 -20.36 14.84 18.16
N ASN A 170 -21.42 14.24 18.68
CA ASN A 170 -21.56 14.03 20.12
C ASN A 170 -20.48 13.09 20.69
N TRP A 171 -20.11 12.04 19.94
CA TRP A 171 -19.05 11.12 20.37
C TRP A 171 -17.69 11.82 20.42
N ILE A 172 -17.31 12.56 19.37
CA ILE A 172 -16.05 13.32 19.33
C ILE A 172 -16.03 14.34 20.48
N GLN A 173 -17.12 15.07 20.69
CA GLN A 173 -17.24 16.04 21.78
C GLN A 173 -17.10 15.39 23.16
N SER A 174 -17.65 14.19 23.37
CA SER A 174 -17.56 13.45 24.64
C SER A 174 -16.14 12.97 24.99
N ASN A 175 -15.27 12.92 23.98
CA ASN A 175 -13.85 12.55 24.08
C ASN A 175 -12.90 13.76 24.10
N LYS A 176 -13.44 14.98 24.06
CA LYS A 176 -12.69 16.23 24.24
C LYS A 176 -11.95 16.23 25.58
N GLY A 177 -10.66 16.54 25.56
CA GLY A 177 -9.78 16.53 26.73
C GLY A 177 -9.36 15.13 27.20
N LYS A 178 -9.78 14.06 26.50
CA LYS A 178 -9.39 12.68 26.79
C LYS A 178 -8.57 12.12 25.62
N MET A 179 -9.23 11.75 24.53
CA MET A 179 -8.56 11.29 23.31
C MET A 179 -8.07 12.48 22.49
N PHE A 180 -8.89 13.53 22.39
CA PHE A 180 -8.64 14.67 21.53
C PHE A 180 -8.37 15.93 22.35
N SER A 181 -7.47 16.79 21.87
CA SER A 181 -7.24 18.08 22.51
C SER A 181 -8.43 19.01 22.33
N GLY A 182 -8.64 19.90 23.30
CA GLY A 182 -9.77 20.84 23.24
C GLY A 182 -9.73 21.72 21.98
N TYR A 183 -8.53 22.21 21.65
CA TYR A 183 -8.26 23.07 20.50
C TYR A 183 -8.58 22.39 19.16
N ILE A 184 -8.09 21.16 18.96
CA ILE A 184 -8.34 20.40 17.72
C ILE A 184 -9.79 19.95 17.62
N THR A 185 -10.43 19.55 18.73
CA THR A 185 -11.87 19.25 18.73
C THR A 185 -12.69 20.46 18.30
N ASP A 186 -12.40 21.66 18.83
CA ASP A 186 -13.15 22.86 18.45
C ASP A 186 -12.99 23.21 16.96
N ALA A 187 -11.80 23.02 16.40
CA ALA A 187 -11.55 23.19 14.97
C ALA A 187 -12.29 22.16 14.10
N PHE A 188 -12.34 20.89 14.52
CA PHE A 188 -13.15 19.86 13.87
C PHE A 188 -14.64 20.22 13.89
N MET A 189 -15.16 20.68 15.04
CA MET A 189 -16.56 21.09 15.15
C MET A 189 -16.89 22.27 14.24
N GLU A 190 -15.98 23.24 14.13
CA GLU A 190 -16.13 24.36 13.19
C GLU A 190 -16.16 23.87 11.73
N ALA A 191 -15.28 22.95 11.34
CA ALA A 191 -15.27 22.36 10.00
C ALA A 191 -16.60 21.64 9.69
N CYS A 192 -17.15 20.89 10.67
CA CYS A 192 -18.41 20.14 10.53
C CYS A 192 -19.67 21.02 10.45
N LYS A 193 -19.61 22.31 10.81
CA LYS A 193 -20.76 23.22 10.66
C LYS A 193 -21.16 23.43 9.21
N ASN A 194 -20.20 23.33 8.29
CA ASN A 194 -20.45 23.49 6.87
C ASN A 194 -20.99 22.18 6.28
N GLU A 195 -22.19 22.21 5.68
CA GLU A 195 -22.78 21.05 5.03
C GLU A 195 -21.88 20.44 3.94
N ARG A 196 -21.05 21.28 3.30
CA ARG A 196 -20.05 20.85 2.32
C ARG A 196 -19.06 19.83 2.88
N PHE A 197 -18.69 19.91 4.17
CA PHE A 197 -17.79 18.93 4.80
C PHE A 197 -18.36 17.52 4.64
N TRP A 198 -19.63 17.35 4.97
CA TRP A 198 -20.31 16.05 4.95
C TRP A 198 -20.56 15.55 3.53
N LEU A 199 -21.01 16.45 2.64
CA LEU A 199 -21.21 16.12 1.23
C LEU A 199 -19.89 15.73 0.54
N ASP A 200 -18.78 16.38 0.91
CA ASP A 200 -17.46 16.03 0.39
C ASP A 200 -17.02 14.64 0.87
N MET A 201 -17.31 14.26 2.11
CA MET A 201 -17.03 12.91 2.64
C MET A 201 -17.79 11.82 1.90
N GLU A 202 -19.09 12.00 1.66
CA GLU A 202 -19.92 11.03 0.92
C GLU A 202 -19.45 10.85 -0.53
N ASN A 203 -18.99 11.92 -1.16
CA ASN A 203 -18.71 11.93 -2.60
C ASN A 203 -17.23 11.75 -2.96
N ILE A 204 -16.35 11.55 -1.97
CA ILE A 204 -14.89 11.51 -2.18
C ILE A 204 -14.45 10.39 -3.13
N ASN A 205 -15.19 9.28 -3.16
CA ASN A 205 -14.86 8.11 -3.99
C ASN A 205 -15.06 8.40 -5.48
N GLY A 206 -16.12 9.13 -5.83
CA GLY A 206 -16.50 9.43 -7.21
C GLY A 206 -15.91 10.73 -7.75
N ASN A 207 -15.29 11.55 -6.89
CA ASN A 207 -14.86 12.89 -7.27
C ASN A 207 -13.43 13.22 -6.78
N PRO A 208 -12.40 12.94 -7.58
CA PRO A 208 -11.00 13.19 -7.20
C PRO A 208 -10.67 14.68 -7.00
N VAL A 209 -11.52 15.59 -7.49
CA VAL A 209 -11.33 17.05 -7.33
C VAL A 209 -11.51 17.47 -5.87
N ILE A 210 -12.32 16.76 -5.08
CA ILE A 210 -12.61 17.10 -3.68
C ILE A 210 -11.33 17.20 -2.85
N LEU A 211 -10.47 16.17 -2.94
CA LEU A 211 -9.22 16.15 -2.19
C LEU A 211 -8.21 17.12 -2.82
N THR A 212 -8.09 17.12 -4.15
CA THR A 212 -7.11 17.94 -4.89
C THR A 212 -7.25 19.44 -4.62
N ARG A 213 -8.47 19.94 -4.35
CA ARG A 213 -8.69 21.38 -4.05
C ARG A 213 -8.36 21.79 -2.61
N LYS A 214 -8.06 20.84 -1.72
CA LYS A 214 -7.84 21.07 -0.28
C LYS A 214 -6.37 21.09 0.13
N HIS A 215 -5.45 20.80 -0.80
CA HIS A 215 -4.02 20.80 -0.54
C HIS A 215 -3.24 21.46 -1.69
N PRO A 216 -2.08 22.06 -1.43
CA PRO A 216 -1.22 22.54 -2.50
C PRO A 216 -0.70 21.38 -3.35
N PRO A 217 -0.36 21.60 -4.64
CA PRO A 217 0.17 20.55 -5.49
C PRO A 217 1.44 19.91 -4.89
N VAL A 218 1.39 18.61 -4.62
CA VAL A 218 2.59 17.84 -4.25
C VAL A 218 3.36 17.49 -5.52
N LYS A 219 4.11 18.47 -6.04
CA LYS A 219 4.98 18.29 -7.22
C LYS A 219 6.40 18.01 -6.77
N THR A 220 6.71 16.74 -6.52
CA THR A 220 8.10 16.32 -6.36
C THR A 220 8.56 15.68 -7.66
N SER A 221 9.38 16.39 -8.44
CA SER A 221 10.14 15.73 -9.50
C SER A 221 11.14 14.79 -8.82
N VAL A 222 10.92 13.49 -8.94
CA VAL A 222 11.79 12.46 -8.38
C VAL A 222 12.58 11.81 -9.51
N SER A 223 13.88 11.63 -9.30
CA SER A 223 14.71 10.89 -10.25
C SER A 223 14.31 9.40 -10.26
N LEU A 224 14.58 8.69 -11.36
CA LEU A 224 14.40 7.23 -11.40
C LEU A 224 15.19 6.49 -10.30
N ASN A 225 16.34 7.03 -9.87
CA ASN A 225 17.09 6.44 -8.75
C ASN A 225 16.36 6.62 -7.41
N THR A 226 15.70 7.76 -7.23
CA THR A 226 14.85 8.02 -6.07
C THR A 226 13.66 7.05 -6.08
N ILE A 227 12.99 6.90 -7.23
CA ILE A 227 11.91 5.92 -7.41
C ILE A 227 12.39 4.50 -7.11
N LYS A 228 13.56 4.10 -7.60
CA LYS A 228 14.15 2.78 -7.28
C LYS A 228 14.38 2.60 -5.79
N SER A 229 14.85 3.63 -5.10
CA SER A 229 15.07 3.58 -3.65
C SER A 229 13.76 3.38 -2.90
N ILE A 230 12.70 4.06 -3.34
CA ILE A 230 11.35 3.85 -2.81
C ILE A 230 10.84 2.44 -3.14
N ALA A 231 11.06 1.96 -4.38
CA ALA A 231 10.65 0.62 -4.81
C ALA A 231 11.29 -0.49 -3.96
N ILE A 232 12.56 -0.31 -3.52
CA ILE A 232 13.21 -1.24 -2.58
C ILE A 232 12.48 -1.30 -1.24
N VAL A 233 12.00 -0.15 -0.73
CA VAL A 233 11.23 -0.11 0.52
C VAL A 233 9.89 -0.85 0.36
N PHE A 234 9.18 -0.62 -0.74
CA PHE A 234 7.91 -1.32 -1.01
C PHE A 234 8.10 -2.81 -1.28
N ALA A 235 9.16 -3.20 -2.00
CA ALA A 235 9.51 -4.60 -2.21
C ALA A 235 9.65 -5.34 -0.86
N ALA A 236 10.33 -4.73 0.11
CA ALA A 236 10.46 -5.32 1.45
C ALA A 236 9.12 -5.46 2.19
N ILE A 237 8.18 -4.52 2.02
CA ILE A 237 6.83 -4.59 2.60
C ILE A 237 6.02 -5.71 1.94
N ILE A 238 6.07 -5.79 0.61
CA ILE A 238 5.36 -6.81 -0.19
C ILE A 238 5.86 -8.20 0.16
N ASP A 239 7.19 -8.38 0.16
CA ASP A 239 7.86 -9.64 0.46
C ASP A 239 7.49 -10.10 1.88
N LYS A 240 7.42 -9.20 2.87
CA LYS A 240 6.95 -9.51 4.24
C LYS A 240 5.46 -9.87 4.37
N LYS A 241 4.60 -9.42 3.45
CA LYS A 241 3.14 -9.66 3.55
C LYS A 241 2.81 -11.15 3.52
N SER A 242 3.63 -11.93 2.81
CA SER A 242 3.52 -13.37 2.79
C SER A 242 4.75 -13.98 3.46
N THR A 243 4.56 -15.13 4.10
CA THR A 243 5.68 -15.91 4.65
C THR A 243 6.74 -16.29 3.59
N PHE A 244 6.46 -16.10 2.30
CA PHE A 244 7.25 -16.70 1.24
C PHE A 244 8.58 -16.04 0.90
N THR A 245 8.88 -14.78 1.23
CA THR A 245 10.08 -14.13 0.65
C THR A 245 10.63 -13.02 1.55
N HIS A 246 11.94 -13.00 1.79
CA HIS A 246 12.63 -11.78 2.27
C HIS A 246 13.46 -11.11 1.17
N GLU A 247 13.68 -11.81 0.04
CA GLU A 247 14.64 -11.39 -0.99
C GLU A 247 14.15 -11.63 -2.43
N HIS A 248 12.91 -12.06 -2.66
CA HIS A 248 12.41 -12.44 -3.98
C HIS A 248 12.43 -11.28 -4.97
N SER A 249 11.81 -10.17 -4.59
CA SER A 249 11.73 -8.98 -5.42
C SER A 249 13.12 -8.41 -5.73
N ILE A 250 14.06 -8.56 -4.78
CA ILE A 250 15.48 -8.17 -4.95
C ILE A 250 16.22 -9.11 -5.90
N GLY A 251 16.06 -10.43 -5.74
CA GLY A 251 16.66 -11.44 -6.60
C GLY A 251 16.19 -11.31 -8.05
N LEU A 252 14.89 -11.15 -8.26
CA LEU A 252 14.30 -10.85 -9.57
C LEU A 252 14.89 -9.57 -10.17
N SER A 253 15.02 -8.50 -9.39
CA SER A 253 15.65 -7.24 -9.81
C SER A 253 17.11 -7.40 -10.23
N ASN A 254 17.84 -8.31 -9.59
CA ASN A 254 19.22 -8.64 -9.96
C ASN A 254 19.28 -9.38 -11.30
N TYR A 255 18.43 -10.40 -11.52
CA TYR A 255 18.35 -11.09 -12.82
C TYR A 255 17.92 -10.15 -13.94
N ALA A 256 16.93 -9.29 -13.72
CA ALA A 256 16.52 -8.27 -14.68
C ALA A 256 17.71 -7.36 -15.06
N SER A 257 18.57 -7.02 -14.10
CA SER A 257 19.79 -6.24 -14.34
C SER A 257 20.83 -7.00 -15.18
N LEU A 258 20.97 -8.32 -14.97
CA LEU A 258 21.87 -9.16 -15.77
C LEU A 258 21.41 -9.25 -17.22
N PHE A 259 20.11 -9.44 -17.45
CA PHE A 259 19.52 -9.38 -18.80
C PHE A 259 19.74 -8.04 -19.48
N CYS A 260 19.56 -6.93 -18.75
CA CYS A 260 19.81 -5.60 -19.31
C CYS A 260 21.26 -5.45 -19.78
N ASN A 261 22.22 -5.98 -19.01
CA ASN A 261 23.63 -5.99 -19.40
C ASN A 261 23.87 -6.87 -20.64
N TYR A 262 23.32 -8.09 -20.65
CA TYR A 262 23.46 -9.04 -21.76
C TYR A 262 22.90 -8.47 -23.08
N TYR A 263 21.74 -7.78 -23.04
CA TYR A 263 21.14 -7.14 -24.20
C TYR A 263 21.68 -5.73 -24.51
N ASN A 264 22.67 -5.23 -23.77
CA ASN A 264 23.20 -3.87 -23.89
C ASN A 264 22.13 -2.77 -23.81
N PHE A 265 21.15 -2.94 -22.93
CA PHE A 265 20.16 -1.89 -22.65
C PHE A 265 20.82 -0.68 -21.97
N ASP A 266 20.28 0.50 -22.25
CA ASP A 266 20.76 1.74 -21.65
C ASP A 266 20.48 1.78 -20.13
N LYS A 267 21.15 2.72 -19.45
CA LYS A 267 21.07 2.88 -17.99
C LYS A 267 19.65 3.22 -17.51
N GLU A 268 18.90 4.00 -18.27
CA GLU A 268 17.54 4.38 -17.93
C GLU A 268 16.62 3.16 -17.99
N THR A 269 16.66 2.42 -19.10
CA THR A 269 15.92 1.17 -19.28
C THR A 269 16.27 0.16 -18.18
N THR A 270 17.55 0.04 -17.84
CA THR A 270 18.00 -0.86 -16.75
C THR A 270 17.35 -0.48 -15.42
N ILE A 271 17.32 0.81 -15.06
CA ILE A 271 16.68 1.26 -13.82
C ILE A 271 15.18 0.99 -13.85
N LYS A 272 14.50 1.25 -14.98
CA LYS A 272 13.06 0.98 -15.15
C LYS A 272 12.75 -0.52 -15.00
N MET A 273 13.53 -1.40 -15.62
CA MET A 273 13.40 -2.87 -15.47
C MET A 273 13.58 -3.31 -14.02
N LYS A 274 14.57 -2.73 -13.31
CA LYS A 274 14.77 -3.01 -11.88
C LYS A 274 13.59 -2.54 -11.03
N ILE A 275 13.00 -1.39 -11.31
CA ILE A 275 11.79 -0.90 -10.63
C ILE A 275 10.61 -1.83 -10.91
N ALA A 276 10.40 -2.22 -12.17
CA ALA A 276 9.34 -3.14 -12.55
C ALA A 276 9.46 -4.49 -11.81
N ALA A 277 10.68 -5.02 -11.73
CA ALA A 277 10.99 -6.22 -10.97
C ALA A 277 10.69 -6.08 -9.46
N LEU A 278 11.08 -4.97 -8.84
CA LEU A 278 10.84 -4.72 -7.41
C LEU A 278 9.34 -4.56 -7.07
N LEU A 279 8.53 -4.10 -8.02
CA LEU A 279 7.12 -3.76 -7.81
C LEU A 279 6.14 -4.69 -8.52
N HIS A 280 6.61 -5.77 -9.17
CA HIS A 280 5.76 -6.68 -9.94
C HIS A 280 4.61 -7.26 -9.11
N ASP A 281 4.86 -7.44 -7.81
CA ASP A 281 3.95 -8.02 -6.84
C ASP A 281 3.26 -7.01 -5.92
N ILE A 282 3.32 -5.70 -6.18
CA ILE A 282 2.68 -4.71 -5.30
C ILE A 282 1.17 -4.93 -5.15
N GLY A 283 0.51 -5.52 -6.15
CA GLY A 283 -0.89 -5.91 -6.05
C GLY A 283 -1.18 -7.03 -5.06
N LYS A 284 -0.18 -7.77 -4.57
CA LYS A 284 -0.37 -8.76 -3.49
C LYS A 284 -0.86 -8.11 -2.20
N LEU A 285 -0.64 -6.80 -2.04
CA LEU A 285 -1.22 -6.02 -0.95
C LEU A 285 -2.75 -6.17 -0.90
N ALA A 286 -3.42 -6.35 -2.04
CA ALA A 286 -4.87 -6.54 -2.13
C ALA A 286 -5.34 -8.01 -1.99
N ILE A 287 -4.45 -8.95 -1.63
CA ILE A 287 -4.78 -10.38 -1.54
C ILE A 287 -4.81 -10.84 -0.07
N PRO A 288 -5.84 -11.59 0.38
CA PRO A 288 -5.93 -12.09 1.75
C PRO A 288 -4.78 -13.02 2.16
N ASN A 289 -4.28 -12.86 3.39
CA ASN A 289 -3.14 -13.64 3.90
C ASN A 289 -3.49 -15.13 4.04
N HIS A 290 -4.71 -15.47 4.48
CA HIS A 290 -5.16 -16.88 4.54
C HIS A 290 -5.21 -17.58 3.16
N ILE A 291 -5.24 -16.81 2.06
CA ILE A 291 -5.12 -17.32 0.70
C ILE A 291 -3.65 -17.37 0.28
N LEU A 292 -2.89 -16.28 0.49
CA LEU A 292 -1.48 -16.20 0.16
C LEU A 292 -0.67 -17.31 0.85
N ASP A 293 -0.82 -17.46 2.17
CA ASP A 293 -0.05 -18.38 3.02
C ASP A 293 -0.74 -19.74 3.22
N LYS A 294 -1.75 -20.07 2.40
CA LYS A 294 -2.52 -21.32 2.58
C LYS A 294 -1.59 -22.54 2.51
N PRO A 295 -1.56 -23.42 3.54
CA PRO A 295 -0.78 -24.65 3.47
C PRO A 295 -1.50 -25.64 2.54
N GLY A 296 -1.00 -25.77 1.31
CA GLY A 296 -1.48 -26.75 0.33
C GLY A 296 -2.00 -26.14 -0.96
N ARG A 297 -2.84 -26.89 -1.69
CA ARG A 297 -3.37 -26.46 -2.99
C ARG A 297 -4.49 -25.44 -2.81
N LEU A 298 -4.47 -24.41 -3.65
CA LEU A 298 -5.56 -23.45 -3.79
C LEU A 298 -6.71 -24.09 -4.56
N SER A 299 -7.94 -23.75 -4.17
CA SER A 299 -9.14 -23.98 -4.96
C SER A 299 -9.16 -23.05 -6.19
N THR A 300 -10.02 -23.35 -7.16
CA THR A 300 -10.21 -22.50 -8.36
C THR A 300 -10.63 -21.07 -8.00
N ASN A 301 -11.44 -20.91 -6.94
CA ASN A 301 -11.87 -19.60 -6.47
C ASN A 301 -10.72 -18.83 -5.82
N GLU A 302 -9.96 -19.47 -4.92
CA GLU A 302 -8.79 -18.86 -4.28
C GLU A 302 -7.73 -18.50 -5.32
N TYR A 303 -7.47 -19.37 -6.30
CA TYR A 303 -6.56 -19.07 -7.40
C TYR A 303 -7.04 -17.86 -8.23
N SER A 304 -8.34 -17.72 -8.45
CA SER A 304 -8.90 -16.56 -9.15
C SER A 304 -8.71 -15.26 -8.37
N ILE A 305 -8.76 -15.32 -7.03
CA ILE A 305 -8.41 -14.19 -6.16
C ILE A 305 -6.92 -13.87 -6.31
N ILE A 306 -6.01 -14.84 -6.22
CA ILE A 306 -4.57 -14.58 -6.38
C ILE A 306 -4.27 -13.92 -7.72
N LYS A 307 -4.85 -14.38 -8.84
CA LYS A 307 -4.63 -13.78 -10.16
C LYS A 307 -4.90 -12.27 -10.22
N SER A 308 -5.77 -11.76 -9.35
CA SER A 308 -6.10 -10.32 -9.31
C SER A 308 -4.91 -9.44 -8.88
N HIS A 309 -3.86 -9.98 -8.26
CA HIS A 309 -2.70 -9.18 -7.87
C HIS A 309 -2.05 -8.49 -9.08
N ALA A 310 -1.96 -9.18 -10.23
CA ALA A 310 -1.40 -8.59 -11.45
C ALA A 310 -2.25 -7.40 -11.96
N TYR A 311 -3.58 -7.51 -11.83
CA TYR A 311 -4.49 -6.39 -12.10
C TYR A 311 -4.24 -5.21 -11.16
N TYR A 312 -4.14 -5.47 -9.85
CA TYR A 312 -3.89 -4.43 -8.86
C TYR A 312 -2.50 -3.80 -9.03
N THR A 313 -1.47 -4.57 -9.39
CA THR A 313 -0.14 -4.05 -9.74
C THR A 313 -0.26 -3.02 -10.87
N LYS A 314 -0.96 -3.35 -11.95
CA LYS A 314 -1.17 -2.44 -13.08
C LYS A 314 -1.93 -1.17 -12.66
N LEU A 315 -2.98 -1.33 -11.86
CA LEU A 315 -3.81 -0.23 -11.37
C LEU A 315 -3.02 0.74 -10.47
N ILE A 316 -2.26 0.22 -9.51
CA ILE A 316 -1.49 1.01 -8.54
C ILE A 316 -0.39 1.79 -9.27
N LEU A 317 0.41 1.10 -10.08
CA LEU A 317 1.55 1.69 -10.77
C LEU A 317 1.11 2.63 -11.91
N GLY A 318 0.03 2.29 -12.63
CA GLY A 318 -0.50 3.13 -13.71
C GLY A 318 -1.04 4.49 -13.27
N ASN A 319 -1.35 4.66 -11.98
CA ASN A 319 -1.77 5.95 -11.39
C ASN A 319 -0.59 6.89 -11.01
N ILE A 320 0.64 6.42 -11.22
CA ILE A 320 1.88 7.16 -10.98
C ILE A 320 2.37 7.70 -12.33
N SER A 321 2.42 9.02 -12.48
CA SER A 321 2.99 9.66 -13.67
C SER A 321 4.47 9.27 -13.82
N GLY A 322 4.89 8.90 -15.03
CA GLY A 322 6.25 8.43 -15.33
C GLY A 322 6.45 6.91 -15.17
N MET A 323 5.39 6.16 -14.83
CA MET A 323 5.41 4.69 -14.73
C MET A 323 4.73 3.99 -15.91
N GLU A 324 4.42 4.71 -17.00
CA GLU A 324 3.61 4.21 -18.12
C GLU A 324 4.24 2.99 -18.81
N GLU A 325 5.58 2.92 -18.84
CA GLU A 325 6.32 1.75 -19.34
C GLU A 325 6.52 0.67 -18.28
N ILE A 326 6.76 1.08 -17.03
CA ILE A 326 7.08 0.18 -15.91
C ILE A 326 5.86 -0.65 -15.52
N ALA A 327 4.67 -0.03 -15.45
CA ALA A 327 3.46 -0.66 -14.95
C ALA A 327 3.05 -1.91 -15.79
N PRO A 328 3.05 -1.87 -17.13
CA PRO A 328 2.83 -3.08 -17.94
C PRO A 328 3.92 -4.13 -17.76
N TRP A 329 5.20 -3.75 -17.63
CA TRP A 329 6.27 -4.74 -17.43
C TRP A 329 6.09 -5.47 -16.10
N ALA A 330 5.82 -4.72 -15.03
CA ALA A 330 5.54 -5.24 -13.70
C ALA A 330 4.28 -6.12 -13.68
N ALA A 331 3.20 -5.74 -14.36
CA ALA A 331 1.93 -6.46 -14.28
C ALA A 331 1.84 -7.70 -15.19
N ASN A 332 2.60 -7.74 -16.29
CA ASN A 332 2.48 -8.78 -17.31
C ASN A 332 3.33 -10.03 -17.03
N HIS A 333 3.93 -10.18 -15.84
CA HIS A 333 4.83 -11.30 -15.52
C HIS A 333 4.12 -12.67 -15.51
N HIS A 334 2.78 -12.69 -15.52
CA HIS A 334 1.96 -13.90 -15.67
C HIS A 334 1.20 -13.98 -17.01
N GLU A 335 1.47 -13.08 -17.96
CA GLU A 335 0.99 -13.22 -19.34
C GLU A 335 1.76 -14.33 -20.07
N THR A 336 1.11 -14.97 -21.04
CA THR A 336 1.70 -16.09 -21.80
C THR A 336 1.66 -15.79 -23.29
N LEU A 337 2.56 -16.39 -24.06
CA LEU A 337 2.60 -16.17 -25.52
C LEU A 337 1.30 -16.60 -26.22
N ARG A 338 0.54 -17.51 -25.62
CA ARG A 338 -0.76 -17.97 -26.11
C ARG A 338 -1.91 -17.01 -25.79
N GLY A 339 -1.71 -15.98 -24.96
CA GLY A 339 -2.77 -15.11 -24.46
C GLY A 339 -3.71 -15.81 -23.47
N THR A 340 -3.29 -16.93 -22.89
CA THR A 340 -4.03 -17.66 -21.84
C THR A 340 -3.61 -17.24 -20.43
N GLY A 341 -2.72 -16.24 -20.34
CA GLY A 341 -2.24 -15.68 -19.08
C GLY A 341 -3.21 -14.66 -18.50
N TYR A 342 -2.72 -13.87 -17.55
CA TYR A 342 -3.50 -12.86 -16.85
C TYR A 342 -2.63 -11.64 -16.52
N PRO A 343 -3.22 -10.45 -16.29
CA PRO A 343 -4.64 -10.16 -16.12
C PRO A 343 -5.45 -9.90 -17.40
N GLU A 344 -4.81 -9.67 -18.55
CA GLU A 344 -5.45 -9.19 -19.78
C GLU A 344 -5.49 -10.23 -20.91
N GLY A 345 -4.76 -11.34 -20.79
CA GLY A 345 -4.67 -12.36 -21.84
C GLY A 345 -3.90 -11.86 -23.05
N ILE A 346 -2.83 -11.12 -22.81
CA ILE A 346 -1.99 -10.53 -23.86
C ILE A 346 -1.11 -11.63 -24.47
N GLY A 347 -1.43 -12.02 -25.71
CA GLY A 347 -0.61 -12.95 -26.49
C GLY A 347 0.68 -12.35 -27.03
N GLU A 348 1.49 -13.21 -27.64
CA GLU A 348 2.84 -12.93 -28.16
C GLU A 348 2.97 -11.60 -28.89
N GLU A 349 2.10 -11.32 -29.87
CA GLU A 349 2.20 -10.11 -30.71
C GLU A 349 2.19 -8.80 -29.92
N ARG A 350 1.52 -8.77 -28.77
CA ARG A 350 1.39 -7.57 -27.93
C ARG A 350 2.23 -7.64 -26.65
N LEU A 351 2.68 -8.82 -26.25
CA LEU A 351 3.51 -8.99 -25.06
C LEU A 351 4.95 -8.56 -25.37
N CYS A 352 5.34 -7.37 -24.90
CA CYS A 352 6.63 -6.80 -25.21
C CYS A 352 7.80 -7.62 -24.63
N HIS A 353 8.97 -7.55 -25.26
CA HIS A 353 10.14 -8.34 -24.88
C HIS A 353 10.54 -8.14 -23.40
N LYS A 354 10.47 -6.91 -22.88
CA LYS A 354 10.79 -6.61 -21.47
C LYS A 354 9.86 -7.31 -20.47
N SER A 355 8.57 -7.42 -20.78
CA SER A 355 7.62 -8.22 -19.98
C SER A 355 7.98 -9.70 -20.00
N ARG A 356 8.39 -10.23 -21.17
CA ARG A 356 8.82 -11.65 -21.30
C ARG A 356 10.08 -11.94 -20.49
N VAL A 357 11.04 -11.00 -20.48
CA VAL A 357 12.23 -11.06 -19.62
C VAL A 357 11.84 -11.13 -18.15
N LEU A 358 10.95 -10.26 -17.68
CA LEU A 358 10.52 -10.30 -16.28
C LEU A 358 9.77 -11.58 -15.92
N ALA A 359 8.92 -12.13 -16.80
CA ALA A 359 8.27 -13.41 -16.57
C ALA A 359 9.27 -14.57 -16.41
N VAL A 360 10.33 -14.60 -17.23
CA VAL A 360 11.40 -15.61 -17.10
C VAL A 360 12.21 -15.40 -15.81
N CYS A 361 12.53 -14.14 -15.47
CA CYS A 361 13.23 -13.81 -14.22
C CYS A 361 12.41 -14.25 -12.99
N ASP A 362 11.10 -13.97 -12.98
CA ASP A 362 10.18 -14.32 -11.90
C ASP A 362 10.14 -15.84 -11.70
N VAL A 363 9.87 -16.60 -12.76
CA VAL A 363 9.81 -18.07 -12.68
C VAL A 363 11.14 -18.65 -12.19
N TYR A 364 12.27 -18.17 -12.72
CA TYR A 364 13.57 -18.68 -12.31
C TYR A 364 13.89 -18.34 -10.85
N GLN A 365 13.63 -17.10 -10.42
CA GLN A 365 13.80 -16.67 -9.03
C GLN A 365 12.91 -17.51 -8.10
N ALA A 366 11.62 -17.68 -8.42
CA ALA A 366 10.67 -18.44 -7.61
C ALA A 366 11.03 -19.94 -7.49
N LEU A 367 11.69 -20.51 -8.50
CA LEU A 367 12.16 -21.90 -8.47
C LEU A 367 13.44 -22.07 -7.67
N THR A 368 14.37 -21.11 -7.75
CA THR A 368 15.73 -21.24 -7.21
C THR A 368 15.94 -20.61 -5.85
N GLU A 369 15.03 -19.75 -5.38
CA GLU A 369 15.12 -19.16 -4.05
C GLU A 369 14.73 -20.14 -2.93
N ASP A 370 15.39 -19.98 -1.78
CA ASP A 370 14.99 -20.63 -0.55
C ASP A 370 13.69 -20.03 -0.02
N ARG A 371 12.78 -20.89 0.43
CA ARG A 371 11.52 -20.51 1.08
C ARG A 371 11.43 -21.19 2.44
N PRO A 372 10.67 -20.68 3.42
CA PRO A 372 10.67 -21.24 4.78
C PRO A 372 10.36 -22.74 4.88
N TYR A 373 9.68 -23.31 3.89
CA TYR A 373 9.27 -24.71 3.85
C TYR A 373 9.92 -25.52 2.73
N ARG A 374 10.81 -24.93 1.93
CA ARG A 374 11.47 -25.61 0.81
C ARG A 374 12.76 -24.90 0.42
N ASP A 375 13.85 -25.65 0.39
CA ASP A 375 15.10 -25.19 -0.22
C ASP A 375 14.89 -24.83 -1.71
N GLY A 376 15.70 -23.90 -2.19
CA GLY A 376 15.79 -23.55 -3.60
C GLY A 376 16.11 -24.76 -4.47
N MET A 377 15.46 -24.86 -5.62
CA MET A 377 15.80 -25.93 -6.56
C MET A 377 17.19 -25.72 -7.15
N LYS A 378 17.93 -26.82 -7.35
CA LYS A 378 19.17 -26.78 -8.14
C LYS A 378 18.88 -26.27 -9.54
N LYS A 379 19.85 -25.52 -10.09
CA LYS A 379 19.80 -24.89 -11.42
C LYS A 379 19.27 -25.84 -12.50
N GLU A 380 19.80 -27.06 -12.57
CA GLU A 380 19.42 -28.04 -13.59
C GLU A 380 17.94 -28.40 -13.51
N LYS A 381 17.43 -28.60 -12.29
CA LYS A 381 16.03 -28.94 -12.04
C LYS A 381 15.09 -27.78 -12.36
N ALA A 382 15.50 -26.55 -12.02
CA ALA A 382 14.74 -25.36 -12.35
C ALA A 382 14.62 -25.17 -13.88
N LEU A 383 15.73 -25.38 -14.61
CA LEU A 383 15.75 -25.29 -16.07
C LEU A 383 14.90 -26.38 -16.74
N GLU A 384 14.85 -27.61 -16.23
CA GLU A 384 13.92 -28.65 -16.72
C GLU A 384 12.45 -28.19 -16.68
N ILE A 385 12.05 -27.55 -15.58
CA ILE A 385 10.67 -27.03 -15.41
C ILE A 385 10.43 -25.87 -16.37
N ILE A 386 11.38 -24.95 -16.49
CA ILE A 386 11.30 -23.79 -17.39
C ILE A 386 11.19 -24.26 -18.85
N ASP A 387 11.98 -25.26 -19.27
CA ASP A 387 11.90 -25.83 -20.61
C ASP A 387 10.51 -26.44 -20.89
N SER A 388 9.92 -27.11 -19.90
CA SER A 388 8.53 -27.60 -19.99
C SER A 388 7.52 -26.45 -20.15
N MET A 389 7.77 -25.29 -19.53
CA MET A 389 6.94 -24.09 -19.69
C MET A 389 7.11 -23.44 -21.08
N VAL A 390 8.28 -23.56 -21.70
CA VAL A 390 8.51 -23.14 -23.10
C VAL A 390 7.73 -24.02 -24.07
N GLU A 391 7.72 -25.34 -23.87
CA GLU A 391 6.97 -26.29 -24.73
C GLU A 391 5.47 -25.96 -24.80
N ILE A 392 4.87 -25.58 -23.67
CA ILE A 392 3.46 -25.17 -23.61
C ILE A 392 3.25 -23.68 -23.95
N ARG A 393 4.32 -22.96 -24.32
CA ARG A 393 4.35 -21.55 -24.70
C ARG A 393 3.89 -20.58 -23.60
N ASN A 394 4.15 -20.94 -22.34
CA ASN A 394 4.01 -20.02 -21.21
C ASN A 394 5.18 -19.04 -21.15
N LEU A 395 6.39 -19.47 -21.53
CA LEU A 395 7.60 -18.65 -21.56
C LEU A 395 8.18 -18.55 -22.97
N ASP A 396 8.95 -17.49 -23.19
CA ASP A 396 9.63 -17.23 -24.47
C ASP A 396 10.92 -18.04 -24.59
N ALA A 397 10.99 -18.91 -25.60
CA ALA A 397 12.14 -19.78 -25.86
C ALA A 397 13.45 -19.00 -26.06
N SER A 398 13.39 -17.82 -26.71
CA SER A 398 14.58 -17.00 -26.96
C SER A 398 15.11 -16.42 -25.65
N VAL A 399 14.23 -15.91 -24.80
CA VAL A 399 14.59 -15.36 -23.48
C VAL A 399 15.11 -16.45 -22.55
N VAL A 400 14.50 -17.64 -22.55
CA VAL A 400 14.99 -18.79 -21.76
C VAL A 400 16.36 -19.27 -22.24
N LYS A 401 16.61 -19.25 -23.55
CA LYS A 401 17.95 -19.53 -24.08
C LYS A 401 18.96 -18.50 -23.56
N ASP A 402 18.63 -17.21 -23.60
CA ASP A 402 19.50 -16.15 -23.10
C ASP A 402 19.71 -16.24 -21.58
N LEU A 403 18.68 -16.66 -20.81
CA LEU A 403 18.84 -16.95 -19.38
C LEU A 403 19.99 -17.94 -19.16
N LYS A 404 20.01 -19.06 -19.92
CA LYS A 404 21.01 -20.13 -19.78
C LYS A 404 22.44 -19.66 -20.04
N GLU A 405 22.63 -18.64 -20.86
CA GLU A 405 23.93 -18.01 -21.12
C GLU A 405 24.35 -17.03 -20.00
N ILE A 406 23.37 -16.43 -19.32
CA ILE A 406 23.59 -15.45 -18.24
C ILE A 406 23.98 -16.12 -16.91
N ILE A 407 23.42 -17.29 -16.60
CA ILE A 407 23.51 -17.96 -15.28
C ILE A 407 24.57 -19.04 -15.17
#